data_AF-A0A497P290-F1
#
_entry.id   AF-A0A497P290-F1
#
_cell.length_a   1.000
_cell.length_b   1.000
_cell.length_c   1.000
_cell.angle_alpha   90.00
_cell.angle_beta   90.00
_cell.angle_gamma   90.00
#
_symmetry.space_group_name_H-M   'P 1'
#
loop_
_entity.id
_entity.type
_entity.pdbx_description
1 polymer ?
#
loop_
_entity_poly.entity_id
_entity_poly.type
_entity_poly.pdbx_seq_one_letter_code
_entity_poly.pdbx_strand_id
1 'polypeptide(L)'
;MKFRDYQLNIIEKGLKVLKNKKLLYLSMEVRTGKTLTSLGICEKLNIENVLFLTKKKAISSISGDYDKMCPVNFTMFTINYESIHKIPDIKWDVIICDEAHSMGAFPKPSKRAKTVKELIQDHQPYVILMSGTPTPESFSQMYHQVYGVPGNPFSKHRSFYKFASEYVRVVQKKINGYNINDYSKGLPEIVEEMKPYTISYSQKEAGFKTTINEKVLLVPISEKVSDMIKVLRKDLVYEIDGEYILGDTAVKLMTKMHQMCSGTVKFESGNRMVLDLSKAKF
;
A
#
# COMPACT_ATOMS: atom_id res chain seq x y z
N MET A 1 -8.57 15.80 23.94
CA MET A 1 -8.83 15.97 22.50
C MET A 1 -10.32 15.73 22.19
N LYS A 2 -10.89 16.25 21.10
CA LYS A 2 -12.29 15.98 20.69
C LYS A 2 -12.37 15.42 19.27
N PHE A 3 -13.07 14.32 19.08
CA PHE A 3 -13.33 13.72 17.77
C PHE A 3 -14.27 14.57 16.94
N ARG A 4 -14.10 14.54 15.61
CA ARG A 4 -15.06 15.12 14.66
C ARG A 4 -16.29 14.20 14.55
N ASP A 5 -17.44 14.76 14.19
CA ASP A 5 -18.71 14.01 14.13
C ASP A 5 -18.65 12.78 13.21
N TYR A 6 -17.97 12.89 12.07
CA TYR A 6 -17.78 11.74 11.19
C TYR A 6 -16.88 10.67 11.81
N GLN A 7 -15.87 11.05 12.59
CA GLN A 7 -15.01 10.09 13.28
C GLN A 7 -15.82 9.33 14.33
N LEU A 8 -16.69 10.02 15.09
CA LEU A 8 -17.61 9.39 16.02
C LEU A 8 -18.53 8.37 15.32
N ASN A 9 -19.07 8.73 14.15
CA ASN A 9 -19.91 7.82 13.35
C ASN A 9 -19.11 6.59 12.86
N ILE A 10 -17.89 6.79 12.35
CA ILE A 10 -17.02 5.70 11.91
C ILE A 10 -16.62 4.82 13.10
N ILE A 11 -16.33 5.40 14.26
CA ILE A 11 -16.00 4.66 15.48
C ILE A 11 -17.16 3.73 15.87
N GLU A 12 -18.40 4.24 15.90
CA GLU A 12 -19.59 3.46 16.22
C GLU A 12 -19.85 2.33 15.21
N LYS A 13 -19.75 2.63 13.91
CA LYS A 13 -19.90 1.62 12.86
C LYS A 13 -18.79 0.58 12.91
N GLY A 14 -17.55 1.03 13.09
CA GLY A 14 -16.37 0.19 13.18
C GLY A 14 -16.44 -0.77 14.35
N LEU A 15 -16.90 -0.30 15.52
CA LEU A 15 -17.15 -1.12 16.70
C LEU A 15 -18.13 -2.27 16.41
N LYS A 16 -19.24 -1.97 15.73
CA LYS A 16 -20.25 -2.99 15.35
C LYS A 16 -19.68 -4.02 14.39
N VAL A 17 -18.98 -3.58 13.34
CA VAL A 17 -18.35 -4.47 12.37
C VAL A 17 -17.33 -5.37 13.06
N LEU A 18 -16.45 -4.79 13.86
CA LEU A 18 -15.36 -5.51 14.51
C LEU A 18 -15.86 -6.54 15.53
N LYS A 19 -16.87 -6.19 16.35
CA LYS A 19 -17.50 -7.15 17.28
C LYS A 19 -18.14 -8.35 16.57
N ASN A 20 -18.75 -8.12 15.41
CA ASN A 20 -19.44 -9.18 14.65
C ASN A 20 -18.50 -10.02 13.80
N LYS A 21 -17.43 -9.43 13.27
CA LYS A 21 -16.61 -10.03 12.20
C LYS A 21 -15.15 -10.27 12.57
N LYS A 22 -14.68 -9.72 13.68
CA LYS A 22 -13.27 -9.66 14.10
C LYS A 22 -12.30 -8.97 13.11
N LEU A 23 -12.81 -8.45 12.00
CA LEU A 23 -12.08 -7.75 10.96
C LEU A 23 -12.78 -6.45 10.59
N LEU A 24 -12.03 -5.35 10.60
CA LEU A 24 -12.45 -4.06 10.08
C LEU A 24 -11.38 -3.53 9.12
N TYR A 25 -11.79 -3.03 7.96
CA TYR A 25 -10.94 -2.32 7.02
C TYR A 25 -11.35 -0.84 6.96
N LEU A 26 -10.50 0.05 7.45
CA LEU A 26 -10.67 1.51 7.34
C LEU A 26 -9.99 2.00 6.05
N SER A 27 -10.78 2.09 4.98
CA SER A 27 -10.35 2.62 3.67
C SER A 27 -10.57 4.12 3.58
N MET A 28 -9.91 4.90 4.45
CA MET A 28 -10.09 6.35 4.49
C MET A 28 -8.93 7.07 3.80
N GLU A 29 -9.17 8.19 3.13
CA GLU A 29 -8.12 8.96 2.46
C GLU A 29 -7.12 9.58 3.44
N VAL A 30 -5.97 10.04 2.95
CA VAL A 30 -4.97 10.71 3.81
C VAL A 30 -5.57 11.96 4.48
N ARG A 31 -5.10 12.29 5.68
CA ARG A 31 -5.53 13.47 6.47
C ARG A 31 -6.99 13.44 6.96
N THR A 32 -7.70 12.32 6.83
CA THR A 32 -9.04 12.10 7.41
C THR A 32 -9.01 11.58 8.86
N GLY A 33 -7.83 11.48 9.48
CA GLY A 33 -7.70 11.09 10.89
C GLY A 33 -7.83 9.59 11.19
N LYS A 34 -7.44 8.71 10.25
CA LYS A 34 -7.47 7.23 10.40
C LYS A 34 -6.91 6.71 11.72
N THR A 35 -5.72 7.17 12.11
CA THR A 35 -5.05 6.74 13.36
C THR A 35 -5.94 7.00 14.56
N LEU A 36 -6.38 8.24 14.74
CA LEU A 36 -7.26 8.65 15.83
C LEU A 36 -8.59 7.87 15.82
N THR A 37 -9.17 7.66 14.64
CA THR A 37 -10.40 6.88 14.50
C THR A 37 -10.20 5.42 14.94
N SER A 38 -9.09 4.78 14.56
CA SER A 38 -8.77 3.41 14.97
C SER A 38 -8.52 3.27 16.47
N LEU A 39 -7.84 4.25 17.07
CA LEU A 39 -7.61 4.30 18.52
C LEU A 39 -8.90 4.57 19.29
N GLY A 40 -9.80 5.43 18.78
CA GLY A 40 -11.13 5.65 19.37
C GLY A 40 -12.02 4.40 19.31
N ILE A 41 -11.85 3.54 18.29
CA ILE A 41 -12.49 2.21 18.26
C ILE A 41 -11.93 1.32 19.37
N CYS A 42 -10.61 1.32 19.58
CA CYS A 42 -9.96 0.54 20.64
C CYS A 42 -10.43 0.98 22.03
N GLU A 43 -10.51 2.29 22.27
CA GLU A 43 -11.02 2.85 23.53
C GLU A 43 -12.43 2.34 23.85
N LYS A 44 -13.33 2.33 22.85
CA LYS A 44 -14.71 1.83 23.00
C LYS A 44 -14.83 0.31 23.07
N LEU A 45 -13.84 -0.45 22.62
CA LEU A 45 -13.81 -1.90 22.80
C LEU A 45 -13.56 -2.29 24.25
N ASN A 46 -12.98 -1.39 25.05
CA ASN A 46 -12.60 -1.65 26.44
C ASN A 46 -11.66 -2.86 26.58
N ILE A 47 -10.53 -2.76 25.88
CA ILE A 47 -9.47 -3.77 25.77
C ILE A 47 -8.20 -3.28 26.48
N GLU A 48 -7.22 -4.17 26.70
CA GLU A 48 -6.03 -3.83 27.48
C GLU A 48 -4.81 -3.58 26.60
N ASN A 49 -4.56 -4.44 25.60
CA ASN A 49 -3.31 -4.45 24.83
C ASN A 49 -3.53 -4.25 23.32
N VAL A 50 -3.06 -3.13 22.79
CA VAL A 50 -3.10 -2.80 21.35
C VAL A 50 -1.71 -2.87 20.74
N LEU A 51 -1.57 -3.66 19.68
CA LEU A 51 -0.38 -3.65 18.83
C LEU A 51 -0.63 -2.84 17.57
N PHE A 52 0.19 -1.83 17.33
CA PHE A 52 0.11 -0.96 16.16
C PHE A 52 1.30 -1.19 15.23
N LEU A 53 1.05 -1.74 14.04
CA LEU A 53 2.04 -2.02 13.01
C LEU A 53 2.03 -0.92 11.94
N THR A 54 3.18 -0.28 11.69
CA THR A 54 3.29 0.79 10.69
C THR A 54 4.67 0.83 10.00
N LYS A 55 4.96 1.88 9.23
CA LYS A 55 6.30 2.18 8.70
C LYS A 55 7.15 2.83 9.80
N LYS A 56 8.45 2.53 9.85
CA LYS A 56 9.39 3.09 10.85
C LYS A 56 9.29 4.62 10.99
N LYS A 57 9.12 5.34 9.88
CA LYS A 57 8.99 6.81 9.85
C LYS A 57 7.71 7.37 10.47
N ALA A 58 6.67 6.56 10.64
CA ALA A 58 5.36 6.99 11.14
C ALA A 58 5.18 6.73 12.64
N ILE A 59 6.07 5.95 13.28
CA ILE A 59 5.96 5.54 14.70
C ILE A 59 5.79 6.76 15.61
N SER A 60 6.66 7.77 15.49
CA SER A 60 6.60 8.97 16.33
C SER A 60 5.29 9.74 16.18
N SER A 61 4.75 9.82 14.96
CA SER A 61 3.47 10.47 14.70
C SER A 61 2.30 9.70 15.33
N ILE A 62 2.34 8.38 15.31
CA ILE A 62 1.29 7.52 15.87
C ILE A 62 1.32 7.59 17.40
N SER A 63 2.50 7.49 18.01
CA SER A 63 2.66 7.67 19.46
C SER A 63 2.16 9.05 19.90
N GLY A 64 2.52 10.11 19.17
CA GLY A 64 2.02 11.46 19.46
C GLY A 64 0.50 11.62 19.30
N ASP A 65 -0.16 10.84 18.46
CA ASP A 65 -1.63 10.83 18.37
C ASP A 65 -2.28 10.05 19.52
N TYR A 66 -1.65 8.96 19.97
CA TYR A 66 -2.06 8.24 21.16
C TYR A 66 -1.92 9.08 22.43
N ASP A 67 -0.80 9.79 22.60
CA ASP A 67 -0.57 10.68 23.75
C ASP A 67 -1.63 11.79 23.86
N LYS A 68 -2.13 12.29 22.73
CA LYS A 68 -3.22 13.29 22.69
C LYS A 68 -4.58 12.72 23.12
N MET A 69 -4.76 11.41 23.00
CA MET A 69 -5.97 10.72 23.44
C MET A 69 -5.94 10.43 24.94
N CYS A 70 -4.76 10.36 25.56
CA CYS A 70 -4.63 10.08 26.98
C CYS A 70 -5.41 11.09 27.86
N PRO A 71 -6.04 10.61 28.96
CA PRO A 71 -6.04 9.23 29.43
C PRO A 71 -6.94 8.31 28.60
N VAL A 72 -6.46 7.09 28.33
CA VAL A 72 -7.21 6.00 27.66
C VAL A 72 -7.13 4.72 28.49
N ASN A 73 -8.03 3.77 28.24
CA ASN A 73 -8.17 2.51 28.99
C ASN A 73 -7.31 1.34 28.47
N PHE A 74 -6.42 1.57 27.51
CA PHE A 74 -5.57 0.54 26.91
C PHE A 74 -4.12 1.00 26.77
N THR A 75 -3.19 0.05 26.78
CA THR A 75 -1.78 0.25 26.46
C THR A 75 -1.55 0.00 24.97
N MET A 76 -0.83 0.91 24.32
CA MET A 76 -0.45 0.76 22.91
C MET A 76 1.05 0.49 22.78
N PHE A 77 1.41 -0.54 22.01
CA PHE A 77 2.77 -0.78 21.54
C PHE A 77 2.85 -0.53 20.03
N THR A 78 3.68 0.42 19.59
CA THR A 78 3.85 0.73 18.17
C THR A 78 5.19 0.22 17.66
N ILE A 79 5.19 -0.51 16.54
CA ILE A 79 6.40 -1.05 15.95
C ILE A 79 6.30 -1.09 14.41
N ASN A 80 7.45 -1.13 13.74
CA ASN A 80 7.48 -1.35 12.30
C ASN A 80 7.34 -2.83 11.94
N TYR A 81 6.74 -3.12 10.78
CA TYR A 81 6.51 -4.48 10.29
C TYR A 81 7.74 -5.39 10.29
N GLU A 82 8.93 -4.86 9.96
CA GLU A 82 10.16 -5.67 9.91
C GLU A 82 10.67 -6.09 11.29
N SER A 83 10.21 -5.41 12.35
CA SER A 83 10.66 -5.64 13.73
C SER A 83 9.65 -6.39 14.58
N ILE A 84 8.61 -7.01 13.99
CA ILE A 84 7.57 -7.75 14.74
C ILE A 84 8.16 -8.79 15.70
N HIS A 85 9.30 -9.40 15.38
CA HIS A 85 10.01 -10.35 16.26
C HIS A 85 10.51 -9.75 17.60
N LYS A 86 10.38 -8.43 17.81
CA LYS A 86 10.78 -7.72 19.03
C LYS A 86 9.60 -7.29 19.90
N ILE A 87 8.38 -7.68 19.54
CA ILE A 87 7.20 -7.35 20.36
C ILE A 87 7.30 -8.06 21.72
N PRO A 88 6.78 -7.44 22.80
CA PRO A 88 6.64 -8.11 24.09
C PRO A 88 5.82 -9.40 23.99
N ASP A 89 6.20 -10.40 24.77
CA ASP A 89 5.46 -11.66 24.92
C ASP A 89 4.25 -11.46 25.85
N ILE A 90 3.21 -10.81 25.30
CA ILE A 90 1.93 -10.57 25.95
C ILE A 90 0.78 -10.89 25.00
N LYS A 91 -0.41 -11.10 25.55
CA LYS A 91 -1.61 -11.28 24.72
C LYS A 91 -2.05 -9.93 24.13
N TRP A 92 -2.12 -9.86 22.80
CA TRP A 92 -2.68 -8.71 22.09
C TRP A 92 -4.18 -8.88 21.86
N ASP A 93 -4.97 -7.90 22.28
CA ASP A 93 -6.43 -7.91 22.08
C ASP A 93 -6.81 -7.35 20.70
N VAL A 94 -6.03 -6.36 20.23
CA VAL A 94 -6.22 -5.72 18.92
C VAL A 94 -4.89 -5.58 18.20
N ILE A 95 -4.87 -5.94 16.92
CA ILE A 95 -3.76 -5.63 16.01
C ILE A 95 -4.25 -4.65 14.94
N ILE A 96 -3.62 -3.48 14.91
CA ILE A 96 -3.84 -2.45 13.90
C ILE A 96 -2.72 -2.52 12.87
N CYS A 97 -3.07 -2.74 11.60
CA CYS A 97 -2.13 -2.76 10.48
C CYS A 97 -2.31 -1.50 9.63
N ASP A 98 -1.43 -0.53 9.81
CA ASP A 98 -1.38 0.67 8.98
C ASP A 98 -0.70 0.39 7.64
N GLU A 99 -1.12 1.10 6.58
CA GLU A 99 -0.66 0.87 5.21
C GLU A 99 -0.83 -0.61 4.77
N ALA A 100 -1.99 -1.20 5.09
CA ALA A 100 -2.29 -2.62 4.92
C ALA A 100 -2.13 -3.11 3.48
N HIS A 101 -2.29 -2.23 2.47
CA HIS A 101 -2.01 -2.53 1.07
C HIS A 101 -0.62 -3.11 0.83
N SER A 102 0.36 -2.80 1.69
CA SER A 102 1.72 -3.33 1.59
C SER A 102 1.83 -4.84 1.89
N MET A 103 0.77 -5.46 2.42
CA MET A 103 0.65 -6.91 2.59
C MET A 103 0.05 -7.61 1.37
N GLY A 104 -0.49 -6.86 0.40
CA GLY A 104 -1.26 -7.37 -0.74
C GLY A 104 -0.44 -7.93 -1.91
N ALA A 105 0.75 -8.48 -1.68
CA ALA A 105 1.52 -9.12 -2.76
C ALA A 105 0.79 -10.37 -3.27
N PHE A 106 0.89 -10.69 -4.56
CA PHE A 106 0.28 -11.87 -5.18
C PHE A 106 1.13 -12.37 -6.36
N PRO A 107 1.05 -13.66 -6.77
CA PRO A 107 0.20 -14.72 -6.21
C PRO A 107 0.75 -15.34 -4.91
N LYS A 108 1.94 -14.94 -4.47
CA LYS A 108 2.54 -15.39 -3.21
C LYS A 108 2.49 -14.27 -2.16
N PRO A 109 2.21 -14.59 -0.88
CA PRO A 109 2.19 -13.60 0.18
C PRO A 109 3.59 -13.04 0.44
N SER A 110 3.66 -11.76 0.83
CA SER A 110 4.89 -11.14 1.28
C SER A 110 5.33 -11.69 2.65
N LYS A 111 6.60 -11.48 3.02
CA LYS A 111 7.09 -11.83 4.37
C LYS A 111 6.26 -11.15 5.46
N ARG A 112 5.91 -9.86 5.25
CA ARG A 112 5.03 -9.11 6.18
C ARG A 112 3.68 -9.80 6.36
N ALA A 113 3.02 -10.17 5.26
CA ALA A 113 1.71 -10.82 5.30
C ALA A 113 1.77 -12.16 6.06
N LYS A 114 2.85 -12.95 5.86
CA LYS A 114 3.07 -14.21 6.59
C LYS A 114 3.25 -13.98 8.09
N THR A 115 4.14 -13.07 8.47
CA THR A 115 4.41 -12.78 9.88
C THR A 115 3.18 -12.21 10.60
N VAL A 116 2.41 -11.34 9.94
CA VAL A 116 1.15 -10.83 10.50
C VAL A 116 0.11 -11.94 10.63
N LYS A 117 0.03 -12.85 9.66
CA LYS A 117 -0.84 -14.03 9.77
C LYS A 117 -0.48 -14.90 10.98
N GLU A 118 0.79 -15.24 11.15
CA GLU A 118 1.27 -16.04 12.29
C GLU A 118 0.87 -15.36 13.62
N LEU A 119 1.15 -14.06 13.72
CA LEU A 119 0.78 -13.25 14.88
C LEU A 119 -0.73 -13.24 15.17
N ILE A 120 -1.58 -13.13 14.14
CA ILE A 120 -3.05 -13.21 14.31
C ILE A 120 -3.47 -14.61 14.77
N GLN A 121 -2.81 -15.66 14.28
CA GLN A 121 -3.10 -17.03 14.67
C GLN A 121 -2.76 -17.29 16.15
N ASP A 122 -1.63 -16.75 16.62
CA ASP A 122 -1.15 -16.97 17.98
C ASP A 122 -1.99 -16.21 19.03
N HIS A 123 -2.41 -14.97 18.73
CA HIS A 123 -3.10 -14.12 19.71
C HIS A 123 -4.63 -14.09 19.55
N GLN A 124 -5.18 -14.52 18.40
CA GLN A 124 -6.61 -14.43 18.06
C GLN A 124 -7.25 -13.04 18.31
N PRO A 125 -6.60 -11.92 17.90
CA PRO A 125 -7.04 -10.57 18.22
C PRO A 125 -8.21 -10.12 17.33
N TYR A 126 -8.79 -8.97 17.67
CA TYR A 126 -9.50 -8.15 16.70
C TYR A 126 -8.49 -7.51 15.72
N VAL A 127 -8.82 -7.43 14.43
CA VAL A 127 -7.92 -6.90 13.40
C VAL A 127 -8.50 -5.67 12.73
N ILE A 128 -7.76 -4.56 12.77
CA ILE A 128 -8.08 -3.32 12.06
C ILE A 128 -7.03 -3.10 10.98
N LEU A 129 -7.43 -3.15 9.72
CA LEU A 129 -6.60 -2.81 8.57
C LEU A 129 -6.85 -1.36 8.16
N MET A 130 -5.81 -0.60 7.86
CA MET A 130 -5.94 0.79 7.40
C MET A 130 -5.18 1.01 6.10
N SER A 131 -5.83 1.64 5.12
CA SER A 131 -5.17 2.07 3.89
C SER A 131 -5.92 3.24 3.25
N GLY A 132 -5.21 4.13 2.56
CA GLY A 132 -5.86 5.12 1.68
C GLY A 132 -6.22 4.55 0.32
N THR A 133 -5.49 3.52 -0.10
CA THR A 133 -5.64 2.83 -1.38
C THR A 133 -5.50 1.33 -1.10
N PRO A 134 -6.58 0.61 -0.78
CA PRO A 134 -6.50 -0.81 -0.43
C PRO A 134 -5.91 -1.68 -1.54
N THR A 135 -6.17 -1.33 -2.80
CA THR A 135 -5.79 -2.10 -3.99
C THR A 135 -5.18 -1.18 -5.05
N PRO A 136 -3.97 -0.62 -4.81
CA PRO A 136 -3.37 0.39 -5.69
C PRO A 136 -3.08 -0.12 -7.11
N GLU A 137 -2.89 -1.44 -7.28
CA GLU A 137 -2.52 -2.04 -8.57
C GLU A 137 -3.59 -3.03 -9.07
N SER A 138 -4.20 -3.79 -8.16
CA SER A 138 -5.15 -4.85 -8.52
C SER A 138 -6.03 -5.24 -7.34
N PHE A 139 -7.29 -5.59 -7.60
CA PHE A 139 -8.17 -6.16 -6.58
C PHE A 139 -7.66 -7.50 -6.04
N SER A 140 -6.86 -8.24 -6.80
CA SER A 140 -6.21 -9.48 -6.33
C SER A 140 -5.32 -9.26 -5.10
N GLN A 141 -4.86 -8.03 -4.87
CA GLN A 141 -4.09 -7.67 -3.68
C GLN A 141 -4.87 -7.88 -2.38
N MET A 142 -6.20 -7.89 -2.43
CA MET A 142 -7.03 -7.97 -1.23
C MET A 142 -6.86 -9.30 -0.49
N TYR A 143 -6.68 -10.42 -1.23
CA TYR A 143 -6.62 -11.76 -0.62
C TYR A 143 -5.57 -11.83 0.50
N HIS A 144 -4.31 -11.51 0.19
CA HIS A 144 -3.23 -11.60 1.19
C HIS A 144 -3.24 -10.49 2.24
N GLN A 145 -4.07 -9.45 2.09
CA GLN A 145 -4.26 -8.48 3.17
C GLN A 145 -5.11 -9.06 4.31
N VAL A 146 -6.07 -9.95 3.99
CA VAL A 146 -7.04 -10.46 4.96
C VAL A 146 -6.90 -11.96 5.25
N TYR A 147 -6.14 -12.72 4.46
CA TYR A 147 -6.07 -14.19 4.55
C TYR A 147 -5.61 -14.76 5.90
N GLY A 148 -4.93 -13.96 6.73
CA GLY A 148 -4.51 -14.36 8.07
C GLY A 148 -5.64 -14.28 9.10
N VAL A 149 -6.72 -13.55 8.79
CA VAL A 149 -7.80 -13.26 9.73
C VAL A 149 -8.87 -14.37 9.66
N PRO A 150 -9.18 -15.06 10.77
CA PRO A 150 -10.26 -16.04 10.80
C PRO A 150 -11.60 -15.43 10.39
N GLY A 151 -12.38 -16.14 9.57
CA GLY A 151 -13.70 -15.66 9.13
C GLY A 151 -13.67 -14.49 8.13
N ASN A 152 -12.52 -14.18 7.53
CA ASN A 152 -12.44 -13.17 6.46
C ASN A 152 -13.31 -13.56 5.23
N PRO A 153 -13.63 -12.61 4.33
CA PRO A 153 -14.54 -12.86 3.19
C PRO A 153 -14.10 -14.00 2.27
N PHE A 154 -12.80 -14.25 2.18
CA PHE A 154 -12.22 -15.25 1.28
C PHE A 154 -11.77 -16.52 2.03
N SER A 155 -12.20 -16.69 3.28
CA SER A 155 -11.82 -17.82 4.14
C SER A 155 -12.24 -19.19 3.57
N LYS A 156 -13.25 -19.23 2.67
CA LYS A 156 -13.62 -20.43 1.91
C LYS A 156 -12.48 -20.97 1.03
N HIS A 157 -11.52 -20.11 0.65
CA HIS A 157 -10.38 -20.47 -0.19
C HIS A 157 -9.12 -20.73 0.62
N ARG A 158 -8.70 -21.99 0.66
CA ARG A 158 -7.46 -22.42 1.35
C ARG A 158 -6.17 -21.84 0.76
N SER A 159 -6.20 -21.34 -0.47
CA SER A 159 -5.04 -20.75 -1.15
C SER A 159 -5.44 -19.64 -2.12
N PHE A 160 -4.47 -18.77 -2.44
CA PHE A 160 -4.65 -17.71 -3.44
C PHE A 160 -5.10 -18.27 -4.80
N TYR A 161 -4.60 -19.44 -5.21
CA TYR A 161 -4.98 -20.04 -6.49
C TYR A 161 -6.45 -20.47 -6.55
N LYS A 162 -7.00 -20.96 -5.41
CA LYS A 162 -8.43 -21.28 -5.31
C LYS A 162 -9.30 -20.04 -5.23
N PHE A 163 -8.80 -18.97 -4.64
CA PHE A 163 -9.44 -17.65 -4.72
C PHE A 163 -9.42 -17.12 -6.15
N ALA A 164 -8.27 -17.21 -6.83
CA ALA A 164 -8.08 -16.70 -8.17
C ALA A 164 -8.95 -17.41 -9.22
N SER A 165 -9.27 -18.69 -9.05
CA SER A 165 -10.17 -19.39 -9.96
C SER A 165 -11.59 -18.85 -9.97
N GLU A 166 -12.01 -18.13 -8.92
CA GLU A 166 -13.35 -17.54 -8.81
C GLU A 166 -13.32 -16.03 -9.06
N TYR A 167 -12.34 -15.34 -8.48
CA TYR A 167 -12.33 -13.87 -8.40
C TYR A 167 -11.31 -13.19 -9.32
N VAL A 168 -10.57 -13.93 -10.15
CA VAL A 168 -9.51 -13.35 -11.00
C VAL A 168 -9.60 -13.88 -12.43
N ARG A 169 -9.61 -12.96 -13.42
CA ARG A 169 -9.48 -13.33 -14.83
C ARG A 169 -8.00 -13.61 -15.15
N VAL A 170 -7.57 -14.85 -14.95
CA VAL A 170 -6.18 -15.24 -15.22
C VAL A 170 -5.89 -15.17 -16.71
N VAL A 171 -4.84 -14.43 -17.09
CA VAL A 171 -4.34 -14.35 -18.46
C VAL A 171 -2.90 -14.83 -18.52
N GLN A 172 -2.43 -15.33 -19.65
CA GLN A 172 -1.02 -15.69 -19.81
C GLN A 172 -0.24 -14.50 -20.38
N LYS A 173 0.93 -14.24 -19.80
CA LYS A 173 1.91 -13.26 -20.30
C LYS A 173 3.22 -13.97 -20.60
N LYS A 174 3.87 -13.57 -21.70
CA LYS A 174 5.19 -14.06 -22.05
C LYS A 174 6.25 -13.16 -21.42
N ILE A 175 7.04 -13.70 -20.49
CA ILE A 175 8.14 -12.99 -19.82
C ILE A 175 9.39 -13.84 -20.01
N ASN A 176 10.44 -13.25 -20.58
CA ASN A 176 11.71 -13.93 -20.89
C ASN A 176 11.52 -15.26 -21.65
N GLY A 177 10.56 -15.31 -22.57
CA GLY A 177 10.26 -16.52 -23.36
C GLY A 177 9.29 -17.50 -22.70
N TYR A 178 9.04 -17.39 -21.39
CA TYR A 178 8.15 -18.28 -20.65
C TYR A 178 6.73 -17.73 -20.54
N ASN A 179 5.74 -18.62 -20.65
CA ASN A 179 4.34 -18.28 -20.37
C ASN A 179 4.11 -18.34 -18.86
N ILE A 180 3.76 -17.19 -18.28
CA ILE A 180 3.47 -17.04 -16.84
C ILE A 180 2.02 -16.57 -16.69
N ASN A 181 1.33 -17.12 -15.70
CA ASN A 181 -0.01 -16.67 -15.34
C ASN A 181 0.05 -15.28 -14.68
N ASP A 182 -0.73 -14.36 -15.21
CA ASP A 182 -0.97 -13.03 -14.67
C ASP A 182 -2.30 -13.00 -13.92
N TYR A 183 -2.20 -12.61 -12.65
CA TYR A 183 -3.32 -12.53 -11.71
C TYR A 183 -3.75 -11.08 -11.43
N SER A 184 -3.25 -10.10 -12.18
CA SER A 184 -3.55 -8.68 -11.97
C SER A 184 -4.98 -8.28 -12.31
N LYS A 185 -5.74 -9.13 -13.01
CA LYS A 185 -7.13 -8.86 -13.42
C LYS A 185 -8.15 -9.40 -12.40
N GLY A 186 -8.01 -8.95 -11.15
CA GLY A 186 -9.00 -9.22 -10.09
C GLY A 186 -10.34 -8.58 -10.43
N LEU A 187 -11.43 -9.29 -10.17
CA LEU A 187 -12.78 -8.87 -10.53
C LEU A 187 -13.40 -7.96 -9.44
N PRO A 188 -14.35 -7.06 -9.78
CA PRO A 188 -14.99 -6.15 -8.82
C PRO A 188 -15.70 -6.86 -7.64
N GLU A 189 -16.11 -8.11 -7.81
CA GLU A 189 -16.76 -8.95 -6.80
C GLU A 189 -15.89 -9.09 -5.54
N ILE A 190 -14.56 -8.98 -5.67
CA ILE A 190 -13.64 -8.94 -4.52
C ILE A 190 -13.97 -7.76 -3.60
N VAL A 191 -14.26 -6.59 -4.18
CA VAL A 191 -14.61 -5.38 -3.43
C VAL A 191 -15.99 -5.54 -2.80
N GLU A 192 -16.94 -6.15 -3.51
CA GLU A 192 -18.29 -6.45 -3.00
C GLU A 192 -18.25 -7.33 -1.75
N GLU A 193 -17.47 -8.42 -1.78
CA GLU A 193 -17.27 -9.31 -0.63
C GLU A 193 -16.62 -8.61 0.57
N MET A 194 -15.80 -7.58 0.32
CA MET A 194 -15.17 -6.77 1.36
C MET A 194 -16.08 -5.69 1.95
N LYS A 195 -17.16 -5.29 1.27
CA LYS A 195 -18.05 -4.21 1.73
C LYS A 195 -18.55 -4.38 3.17
N PRO A 196 -18.98 -5.57 3.63
CA PRO A 196 -19.45 -5.75 5.01
C PRO A 196 -18.37 -5.53 6.08
N TYR A 197 -17.10 -5.55 5.69
CA TYR A 197 -15.94 -5.41 6.56
C TYR A 197 -15.28 -4.03 6.43
N THR A 198 -15.73 -3.20 5.47
CA THR A 198 -15.01 -2.00 5.06
C THR A 198 -15.81 -0.74 5.37
N ILE A 199 -15.13 0.26 5.94
CA ILE A 199 -15.65 1.62 6.04
C ILE A 199 -14.72 2.52 5.22
N SER A 200 -15.27 3.15 4.18
CA SER A 200 -14.55 4.09 3.33
C SER A 200 -14.92 5.53 3.70
N TYR A 201 -13.96 6.44 3.60
CA TYR A 201 -14.22 7.86 3.85
C TYR A 201 -13.22 8.76 3.10
N SER A 202 -13.73 9.70 2.32
CA SER A 202 -12.93 10.62 1.49
C SER A 202 -12.64 11.96 2.17
N GLN A 203 -11.67 12.70 1.64
CA GLN A 203 -11.39 14.08 2.02
C GLN A 203 -12.59 14.99 1.72
N LYS A 204 -13.28 14.76 0.60
CA LYS A 204 -14.48 15.54 0.23
C LYS A 204 -15.55 15.39 1.30
N GLU A 205 -15.82 14.18 1.76
CA GLU A 205 -16.78 13.91 2.84
C GLU A 205 -16.32 14.50 4.18
N ALA A 206 -15.01 14.51 4.45
CA ALA A 206 -14.43 15.14 5.64
C ALA A 206 -14.46 16.68 5.63
N GLY A 207 -15.02 17.30 4.58
CA GLY A 207 -15.19 18.75 4.45
C GLY A 207 -13.97 19.49 3.89
N PHE A 208 -12.98 18.79 3.32
CA PHE A 208 -11.89 19.46 2.60
C PHE A 208 -12.44 20.08 1.31
N LYS A 209 -12.47 21.42 1.27
CA LYS A 209 -12.99 22.21 0.12
C LYS A 209 -12.01 22.32 -1.06
N THR A 210 -10.82 21.75 -0.95
CA THR A 210 -9.78 21.88 -1.97
C THR A 210 -10.08 20.98 -3.16
N THR A 211 -10.55 21.56 -4.26
CA THR A 211 -10.49 20.92 -5.58
C THR A 211 -9.04 21.01 -6.06
N ILE A 212 -8.36 19.87 -6.15
CA ILE A 212 -7.03 19.81 -6.77
C ILE A 212 -7.25 19.94 -8.27
N ASN A 213 -7.01 21.14 -8.81
CA ASN A 213 -6.94 21.35 -10.25
C ASN A 213 -5.56 20.91 -10.73
N GLU A 214 -5.42 19.63 -11.09
CA GLU A 214 -4.19 19.14 -11.71
C GLU A 214 -4.09 19.68 -13.15
N LYS A 215 -3.02 20.42 -13.43
CA LYS A 215 -2.67 20.82 -14.79
C LYS A 215 -1.44 20.03 -15.22
N VAL A 216 -1.61 19.12 -16.17
CA VAL A 216 -0.49 18.39 -16.78
C VAL A 216 0.13 19.27 -17.85
N LEU A 217 1.40 19.62 -17.67
CA LEU A 217 2.18 20.39 -18.64
C LEU A 217 3.00 19.41 -19.49
N LEU A 218 2.77 19.41 -20.80
CA LEU A 218 3.51 18.58 -21.74
C LEU A 218 4.71 19.38 -22.24
N VAL A 219 5.90 18.96 -21.84
CA VAL A 219 7.16 19.59 -22.29
C VAL A 219 7.81 18.69 -23.33
N PRO A 220 7.93 19.12 -24.59
CA PRO A 220 8.65 18.36 -25.60
C PRO A 220 10.15 18.34 -25.27
N ILE A 221 10.77 17.19 -25.45
CA ILE A 221 12.23 17.06 -25.44
C ILE A 221 12.79 17.54 -26.78
N SER A 222 14.07 17.92 -26.78
CA SER A 222 14.80 18.27 -28.00
C SER A 222 14.88 17.09 -28.97
N GLU A 223 14.95 17.40 -30.26
CA GLU A 223 15.10 16.40 -31.33
C GLU A 223 16.34 15.53 -31.11
N LYS A 224 17.46 16.13 -30.67
CA LYS A 224 18.69 15.42 -30.32
C LYS A 224 18.43 14.29 -29.34
N VAL A 225 17.74 14.56 -28.23
CA VAL A 225 17.46 13.54 -27.21
C VAL A 225 16.43 12.53 -27.70
N SER A 226 15.44 12.96 -28.48
CA SER A 226 14.47 12.07 -29.12
C SER A 226 15.17 11.02 -30.00
N ASP A 227 16.14 11.44 -30.81
CA ASP A 227 16.89 10.54 -31.69
C ASP A 227 17.83 9.62 -30.92
N MET A 228 18.51 10.12 -29.88
CA MET A 228 19.30 9.28 -28.98
C MET A 228 18.44 8.16 -28.35
N ILE A 229 17.22 8.49 -27.92
CA ILE A 229 16.28 7.51 -27.34
C ILE A 229 15.86 6.47 -28.38
N LYS A 230 15.63 6.86 -29.65
CA LYS A 230 15.29 5.93 -30.72
C LYS A 230 16.41 4.90 -30.95
N VAL A 231 17.66 5.36 -30.99
CA VAL A 231 18.83 4.48 -31.14
C VAL A 231 18.98 3.57 -29.92
N LEU A 232 18.95 4.12 -28.71
CA LEU A 232 19.06 3.34 -27.48
C LEU A 232 17.97 2.25 -27.37
N ARG A 233 16.74 2.54 -27.82
CA ARG A 233 15.64 1.56 -27.81
C ARG A 233 15.86 0.39 -28.76
N LYS A 234 16.52 0.64 -29.88
CA LYS A 234 16.79 -0.35 -30.93
C LYS A 234 18.04 -1.18 -30.60
N ASP A 235 19.12 -0.48 -30.29
CA ASP A 235 20.46 -1.08 -30.21
C ASP A 235 20.83 -1.44 -28.76
N LEU A 236 20.04 -1.01 -27.77
CA LEU A 236 20.24 -1.21 -26.33
C LEU A 236 21.54 -0.61 -25.78
N VAL A 237 22.28 0.13 -26.61
CA VAL A 237 23.48 0.88 -26.25
C VAL A 237 23.52 2.17 -27.05
N TYR A 238 24.03 3.23 -26.43
CA TYR A 238 24.36 4.48 -27.11
C TYR A 238 25.68 5.02 -26.55
N GLU A 239 26.64 5.34 -27.42
CA GLU A 239 27.93 5.92 -27.06
C GLU A 239 27.90 7.44 -27.24
N ILE A 240 28.42 8.17 -26.25
CA ILE A 240 28.60 9.62 -26.31
C ILE A 240 29.88 9.99 -25.55
N ASP A 241 30.81 10.69 -26.21
CA ASP A 241 32.07 11.16 -25.62
C ASP A 241 32.88 10.06 -24.89
N GLY A 242 32.89 8.84 -25.43
CA GLY A 242 33.56 7.67 -24.85
C GLY A 242 32.85 7.04 -23.64
N GLU A 243 31.65 7.51 -23.31
CA GLU A 243 30.77 6.97 -22.26
C GLU A 243 29.59 6.21 -22.88
N TYR A 244 29.10 5.19 -22.16
CA TYR A 244 28.04 4.32 -22.65
C TYR A 244 26.76 4.43 -21.84
N ILE A 245 25.63 4.58 -22.54
CA ILE A 245 24.28 4.42 -22.00
C ILE A 245 23.83 2.99 -22.31
N LEU A 246 23.82 2.12 -21.31
CA LEU A 246 23.40 0.71 -21.47
C LEU A 246 21.94 0.49 -21.06
N GLY A 247 21.19 -0.11 -21.98
CA GLY A 247 19.81 -0.56 -21.84
C GLY A 247 19.66 -2.07 -22.07
N ASP A 248 20.68 -2.86 -21.74
CA ASP A 248 20.79 -4.32 -21.91
C ASP A 248 19.70 -5.14 -21.20
N THR A 249 18.93 -4.52 -20.30
CA THR A 249 17.73 -5.11 -19.71
C THR A 249 16.56 -4.14 -19.85
N ALA A 250 15.33 -4.66 -19.90
CA ALA A 250 14.12 -3.83 -19.98
C ALA A 250 14.03 -2.79 -18.85
N VAL A 251 14.50 -3.13 -17.64
CA VAL A 251 14.54 -2.23 -16.48
C VAL A 251 15.57 -1.13 -16.68
N LYS A 252 16.79 -1.47 -17.11
CA LYS A 252 17.83 -0.46 -17.41
C LYS A 252 17.41 0.45 -18.55
N LEU A 253 16.90 -0.10 -19.64
CA LEU A 253 16.40 0.68 -20.78
C LEU A 253 15.33 1.68 -20.34
N MET A 254 14.31 1.23 -19.60
CA MET A 254 13.26 2.11 -19.06
C MET A 254 13.85 3.21 -18.14
N THR A 255 14.80 2.84 -17.29
CA THR A 255 15.46 3.78 -16.37
C THR A 255 16.27 4.84 -17.12
N LYS A 256 17.08 4.43 -18.12
CA LYS A 256 17.87 5.35 -18.94
C LYS A 256 16.96 6.25 -19.79
N MET A 257 15.91 5.72 -20.41
CA MET A 257 14.93 6.53 -21.13
C MET A 257 14.28 7.57 -20.22
N HIS A 258 13.87 7.20 -19.00
CA HIS A 258 13.30 8.14 -18.03
C HIS A 258 14.29 9.23 -17.63
N GLN A 259 15.56 8.88 -17.43
CA GLN A 259 16.65 9.82 -17.18
C GLN A 259 16.83 10.81 -18.35
N MET A 260 16.92 10.29 -19.58
CA MET A 260 17.09 11.09 -20.79
C MET A 260 15.90 12.04 -21.02
N CYS A 261 14.66 11.56 -20.87
CA CYS A 261 13.46 12.41 -20.92
C CYS A 261 13.43 13.47 -19.81
N SER A 262 14.09 13.21 -18.68
CA SER A 262 14.26 14.20 -17.59
C SER A 262 15.40 15.19 -17.85
N GLY A 263 16.18 15.01 -18.93
CA GLY A 263 17.24 15.90 -19.37
C GLY A 263 18.64 15.58 -18.84
N THR A 264 18.82 14.51 -18.05
CA THR A 264 20.14 14.12 -17.52
C THR A 264 20.27 12.61 -17.44
N VAL A 265 21.38 12.06 -17.92
CA VAL A 265 21.68 10.63 -17.86
C VAL A 265 22.87 10.37 -16.94
N LYS A 266 22.83 9.25 -16.21
CA LYS A 266 23.99 8.73 -15.46
C LYS A 266 24.58 7.54 -16.23
N PHE A 267 25.87 7.57 -16.50
CA PHE A 267 26.60 6.49 -17.17
C PHE A 267 26.97 5.38 -16.19
N GLU A 268 27.42 4.24 -16.71
CA GLU A 268 27.90 3.11 -15.89
C GLU A 268 29.18 3.45 -15.12
N SER A 269 30.00 4.36 -15.64
CA SER A 269 31.17 4.93 -14.93
C SER A 269 30.80 5.70 -13.67
N GLY A 270 29.52 6.05 -13.49
CA GLY A 270 29.04 6.91 -12.42
C GLY A 270 28.97 8.39 -12.77
N ASN A 271 29.63 8.80 -13.87
CA ASN A 271 29.56 10.14 -14.44
C ASN A 271 28.14 10.49 -14.91
N ARG A 272 27.88 11.78 -15.09
CA ARG A 272 26.56 12.28 -15.49
C ARG A 272 26.71 13.33 -16.59
N MET A 273 25.74 13.37 -17.49
CA MET A 273 25.69 14.38 -18.54
C MET A 273 24.29 14.95 -18.66
N VAL A 274 24.22 16.28 -18.79
CA VAL A 274 22.98 16.99 -19.13
C VAL A 274 22.78 16.89 -20.63
N LEU A 275 21.67 16.28 -21.03
CA LEU A 275 21.32 16.07 -22.44
C LEU A 275 20.29 17.09 -22.93
N ASP A 276 19.44 17.58 -22.03
CA ASP A 276 18.34 18.48 -22.38
C ASP A 276 18.05 19.47 -21.25
N LEU A 277 17.78 20.72 -21.63
CA LEU A 277 17.36 21.78 -20.70
C LEU A 277 15.89 22.21 -20.90
N SER A 278 15.16 21.61 -21.85
CA SER A 278 13.79 22.00 -22.21
C SER A 278 12.87 21.98 -20.99
N LYS A 279 12.98 20.98 -20.12
CA LYS A 279 12.24 20.89 -18.85
C LYS A 279 12.61 21.96 -17.83
N ALA A 280 13.87 22.40 -17.80
CA ALA A 280 14.35 23.42 -16.86
C ALA A 280 14.04 24.86 -17.34
N LYS A 281 13.87 25.04 -18.65
CA LYS A 281 13.58 26.33 -19.30
C LYS A 281 12.09 26.61 -19.50
N PHE A 282 11.24 25.61 -19.31
CA PHE A 282 9.78 25.70 -19.37
C PHE A 282 9.22 26.18 -18.03
#